data_AF-A0A060NW88-F1
#
_entry.id   AF-A0A060NW88-F1
#
_cell.length_a   1.000
_cell.length_b   1.000
_cell.length_c   1.000
_cell.angle_alpha   90.00
_cell.angle_beta   90.00
_cell.angle_gamma   90.00
#
_symmetry.space_group_name_H-M   'P 1'
#
loop_
_entity.id
_entity.type
_entity.pdbx_description
1 polymer ?
#
loop_
_entity_poly.entity_id
_entity_poly.type
_entity_poly.pdbx_seq_one_letter_code
_entity_poly.pdbx_strand_id
1 'polypeptide(L)'
;MHGMNSDFAPTDLTHHFLIAMPGLKDELFGKSVVFLCEHSPRGAMGLIINKPSHLTVGELFEKVDLPLRRSELAPQPVLLGGPLQTDRGFVLHPAMGAVQAVGSDHTPPAVARALREALAGLESDDAAQPERDASARNEQPVDDPNVQPDAPPDAQSEASAPSALPSAYAASLKIAGSGLEMTSSRDVLEAMACGAGPSKMLFTLGYASWGEGQLESEIGENSWLTVDADPALIFDTPLAQRYEKAMALLGLQSWMLAPGAGHA
;
A
#
# COMPACT_ATOMS: atom_id res chain seq x y z
N MET A 1 -0.60 -6.76 -45.96
CA MET A 1 -1.48 -7.05 -44.82
C MET A 1 -1.06 -6.11 -43.71
N HIS A 2 -1.95 -5.26 -43.21
CA HIS A 2 -1.66 -4.44 -42.01
C HIS A 2 -2.13 -5.24 -40.81
N GLY A 3 -1.22 -5.53 -39.87
CA GLY A 3 -1.60 -6.11 -38.59
C GLY A 3 -2.34 -5.07 -37.78
N MET A 4 -3.61 -5.32 -37.46
CA MET A 4 -4.28 -4.58 -36.41
C MET A 4 -3.73 -5.12 -35.08
N ASN A 5 -2.67 -4.50 -34.57
CA ASN A 5 -2.36 -4.62 -33.15
C ASN A 5 -3.55 -4.00 -32.42
N SER A 6 -4.43 -4.85 -31.89
CA SER A 6 -5.47 -4.43 -30.98
C SER A 6 -4.81 -3.99 -29.68
N ASP A 7 -4.86 -2.69 -29.38
CA ASP A 7 -4.41 -2.10 -28.10
C ASP A 7 -5.35 -2.50 -26.94
N PHE A 8 -5.48 -3.81 -26.72
CA PHE A 8 -5.78 -4.35 -25.40
C PHE A 8 -4.51 -4.20 -24.56
N ALA A 9 -4.30 -2.99 -24.04
CA ALA A 9 -3.48 -2.84 -22.85
C ALA A 9 -4.02 -3.83 -21.80
N PRO A 10 -3.19 -4.67 -21.16
CA PRO A 10 -3.66 -5.57 -20.12
C PRO A 10 -4.38 -4.76 -19.05
N THR A 11 -5.65 -5.10 -18.78
CA THR A 11 -6.45 -4.33 -17.82
C THR A 11 -5.80 -4.43 -16.45
N ASP A 12 -5.28 -3.32 -15.94
CA ASP A 12 -4.79 -3.25 -14.58
C ASP A 12 -5.98 -3.47 -13.63
N LEU A 13 -5.88 -4.53 -12.82
CA LEU A 13 -6.88 -4.93 -11.84
C LEU A 13 -6.49 -4.51 -10.42
N THR A 14 -5.43 -3.73 -10.26
CA THR A 14 -5.17 -2.98 -9.02
C THR A 14 -6.42 -2.17 -8.66
N HIS A 15 -6.77 -2.11 -7.38
CA HIS A 15 -8.00 -1.47 -6.91
C HIS A 15 -9.31 -2.07 -7.49
N HIS A 16 -9.30 -3.36 -7.85
CA HIS A 16 -10.53 -4.11 -8.13
C HIS A 16 -10.86 -5.10 -7.01
N PHE A 17 -12.12 -5.52 -6.94
CA PHE A 17 -12.53 -6.74 -6.25
C PHE A 17 -12.56 -7.92 -7.22
N LEU A 18 -11.98 -9.04 -6.80
CA LEU A 18 -12.29 -10.36 -7.33
C LEU A 18 -13.38 -10.98 -6.45
N ILE A 19 -14.49 -11.37 -7.05
CA ILE A 19 -15.62 -12.00 -6.37
C ILE A 19 -15.67 -13.45 -6.79
N ALA A 20 -15.49 -14.36 -5.83
CA ALA A 20 -15.51 -15.79 -6.12
C ALA A 20 -16.89 -16.22 -6.63
N MET A 21 -16.94 -16.90 -7.78
CA MET A 21 -18.20 -17.38 -8.34
C MET A 21 -18.93 -18.33 -7.37
N PRO A 22 -20.28 -18.30 -7.28
CA PRO A 22 -21.03 -19.13 -6.31
C PRO A 22 -20.81 -20.65 -6.45
N GLY A 23 -20.28 -21.11 -7.59
CA GLY A 23 -19.91 -22.50 -7.85
C GLY A 23 -18.49 -22.90 -7.40
N LEU A 24 -17.64 -21.95 -6.97
CA LEU A 24 -16.26 -22.22 -6.54
C LEU A 24 -16.27 -22.95 -5.18
N LYS A 25 -15.84 -24.22 -5.20
CA LYS A 25 -15.89 -25.14 -4.03
C LYS A 25 -14.60 -25.19 -3.21
N ASP A 26 -13.81 -24.13 -3.27
CA ASP A 26 -12.64 -23.98 -2.39
C ASP A 26 -13.07 -23.52 -0.98
N GLU A 27 -12.39 -23.99 0.07
CA GLU A 27 -12.73 -23.65 1.46
C GLU A 27 -12.38 -22.19 1.81
N LEU A 28 -11.22 -21.73 1.34
CA LEU A 28 -10.68 -20.39 1.60
C LEU A 28 -11.30 -19.35 0.66
N PHE A 29 -11.35 -19.65 -0.63
CA PHE A 29 -11.83 -18.75 -1.68
C PHE A 29 -13.32 -18.88 -1.99
N GLY A 30 -13.98 -19.98 -1.66
CA GLY A 30 -15.44 -20.12 -1.85
C GLY A 30 -16.21 -19.03 -1.10
N LYS A 31 -17.05 -18.28 -1.83
CA LYS A 31 -17.73 -17.05 -1.36
C LYS A 31 -16.79 -15.97 -0.78
N SER A 32 -15.53 -15.92 -1.23
CA SER A 32 -14.63 -14.81 -0.89
C SER A 32 -14.90 -13.56 -1.72
N VAL A 33 -14.51 -12.41 -1.17
CA VAL A 33 -14.21 -11.19 -1.92
C VAL A 33 -12.74 -10.89 -1.66
N VAL A 34 -11.93 -10.84 -2.70
CA VAL A 34 -10.52 -10.42 -2.65
C VAL A 34 -10.43 -8.99 -3.13
N PHE A 35 -9.70 -8.14 -2.43
CA PHE A 35 -9.29 -6.83 -2.90
C PHE A 35 -7.87 -6.91 -3.47
N LEU A 36 -7.68 -6.51 -4.72
CA LEU A 36 -6.36 -6.52 -5.37
C LEU A 36 -5.56 -5.27 -5.02
N CYS A 37 -4.44 -5.51 -4.33
CA CYS A 37 -3.49 -4.48 -3.92
C CYS A 37 -2.48 -4.16 -5.03
N GLU A 38 -2.22 -5.12 -5.93
CA GLU A 38 -1.30 -4.99 -7.07
C GLU A 38 -1.71 -5.96 -8.19
N HIS A 39 -1.74 -5.50 -9.43
CA HIS A 39 -1.80 -6.33 -10.63
C HIS A 39 -0.72 -5.90 -11.63
N SER A 40 -0.02 -6.86 -12.22
CA SER A 40 0.98 -6.61 -13.27
C SER A 40 1.09 -7.81 -14.20
N PRO A 41 1.73 -7.70 -15.38
CA PRO A 41 2.01 -8.85 -16.23
C PRO A 41 2.87 -9.96 -15.58
N ARG A 42 3.47 -9.72 -14.40
CA ARG A 42 4.24 -10.73 -13.64
C ARG A 42 3.38 -11.50 -12.62
N GLY A 43 2.12 -11.12 -12.45
CA GLY A 43 1.21 -11.69 -11.46
C GLY A 43 0.44 -10.63 -10.65
N ALA A 44 -0.37 -11.10 -9.72
CA ALA A 44 -1.26 -10.29 -8.90
C ALA A 44 -1.11 -10.58 -7.40
N MET A 45 -1.42 -9.60 -6.55
CA MET A 45 -1.50 -9.76 -5.09
C MET A 45 -2.78 -9.13 -4.55
N GLY A 46 -3.47 -9.83 -3.66
CA GLY A 46 -4.68 -9.33 -3.01
C GLY A 46 -4.93 -9.90 -1.62
N LEU A 47 -5.88 -9.28 -0.92
CA LEU A 47 -6.33 -9.66 0.42
C LEU A 47 -7.80 -10.07 0.38
N ILE A 48 -8.14 -11.24 0.92
CA ILE A 48 -9.54 -11.62 1.18
C ILE A 48 -10.09 -10.69 2.27
N ILE A 49 -11.17 -9.95 1.96
CA ILE A 49 -11.74 -8.91 2.83
C ILE A 49 -13.02 -9.33 3.56
N ASN A 50 -13.42 -10.60 3.50
CA ASN A 50 -14.69 -11.08 4.09
C ASN A 50 -14.63 -12.41 4.87
N LYS A 51 -13.47 -13.06 5.00
CA LYS A 51 -13.30 -14.29 5.80
C LYS A 51 -12.66 -13.97 7.16
N PRO A 52 -13.40 -13.98 8.29
CA PRO A 52 -12.80 -13.79 9.61
C PRO A 52 -11.91 -14.98 10.00
N SER A 53 -10.81 -14.71 10.70
CA SER A 53 -10.05 -15.74 11.41
C SER A 53 -10.59 -15.96 12.83
N HIS A 54 -9.95 -16.84 13.59
CA HIS A 54 -10.22 -17.02 15.03
C HIS A 54 -9.56 -15.95 15.92
N LEU A 55 -8.71 -15.08 15.37
CA LEU A 55 -7.98 -14.05 16.11
C LEU A 55 -8.72 -12.71 16.08
N THR A 56 -8.89 -12.06 17.23
CA THR A 56 -9.38 -10.68 17.34
C THR A 56 -8.25 -9.65 17.30
N VAL A 57 -8.57 -8.39 16.99
CA VAL A 57 -7.61 -7.28 17.03
C VAL A 57 -7.12 -7.03 18.46
N GLY A 58 -7.94 -7.29 19.49
CA GLY A 58 -7.51 -7.26 20.89
C GLY A 58 -6.38 -8.25 21.16
N GLU A 59 -6.61 -9.53 20.87
CA GLU A 59 -5.61 -10.60 21.04
C GLU A 59 -4.37 -10.40 20.15
N LEU A 60 -4.52 -9.78 18.97
CA LEU A 60 -3.38 -9.40 18.12
C LEU A 60 -2.48 -8.37 18.84
N PHE A 61 -3.08 -7.33 19.43
CA PHE A 61 -2.36 -6.30 20.17
C PHE A 61 -1.69 -6.85 21.44
N GLU A 62 -2.37 -7.73 22.18
CA GLU A 62 -1.79 -8.46 23.31
C GLU A 62 -0.58 -9.31 22.90
N LYS A 63 -0.68 -10.06 21.79
CA LYS A 63 0.41 -10.91 21.28
C LYS A 63 1.65 -10.15 20.83
N VAL A 64 1.51 -8.89 20.41
CA VAL A 64 2.66 -8.04 20.02
C VAL A 64 3.12 -7.10 21.14
N ASP A 65 2.59 -7.24 22.36
CA ASP A 65 2.86 -6.38 23.53
C ASP A 65 2.67 -4.88 23.23
N LEU A 66 1.45 -4.51 22.78
CA LEU A 66 1.04 -3.12 22.53
C LEU A 66 -0.35 -2.81 23.12
N PRO A 67 -0.55 -1.65 23.77
CA PRO A 67 -1.85 -1.27 24.34
C PRO A 67 -2.82 -0.78 23.26
N LEU A 68 -3.91 -1.50 23.03
CA LEU A 68 -4.96 -1.08 22.09
C LEU A 68 -5.82 0.07 22.67
N ARG A 69 -5.52 1.31 22.24
CA ARG A 69 -6.24 2.52 22.69
C ARG A 69 -7.71 2.60 22.24
N ARG A 70 -8.02 2.01 21.09
CA ARG A 70 -9.35 1.98 20.49
C ARG A 70 -10.05 0.68 20.85
N SER A 71 -10.66 0.64 22.04
CA SER A 71 -11.35 -0.55 22.57
C SER A 71 -12.51 -1.03 21.68
N GLU A 72 -13.07 -0.16 20.84
CA GLU A 72 -14.07 -0.50 19.82
C GLU A 72 -13.52 -1.35 18.66
N LEU A 73 -12.20 -1.41 18.49
CA LEU A 73 -11.54 -2.34 17.57
C LEU A 73 -11.29 -3.71 18.21
N ALA A 74 -11.16 -3.78 19.55
CA ALA A 74 -10.78 -5.01 20.25
C ALA A 74 -11.62 -6.27 19.88
N PRO A 75 -12.97 -6.21 19.79
CA PRO A 75 -13.78 -7.38 19.42
C PRO A 75 -13.86 -7.65 17.90
N GLN A 76 -13.19 -6.85 17.06
CA GLN A 76 -13.21 -7.07 15.61
C GLN A 76 -12.26 -8.23 15.26
N PRO A 77 -12.63 -9.13 14.33
CA PRO A 77 -11.76 -10.20 13.89
C PRO A 77 -10.67 -9.67 12.96
N VAL A 78 -9.45 -10.18 13.14
CA VAL A 78 -8.43 -10.20 12.09
C VAL A 78 -8.91 -11.19 11.03
N LEU A 79 -8.81 -10.83 9.75
CA LEU A 79 -9.26 -11.68 8.66
C LEU A 79 -8.19 -12.68 8.21
N LEU A 80 -8.63 -13.77 7.57
CA LEU A 80 -7.75 -14.55 6.71
C LEU A 80 -7.61 -13.79 5.39
N GLY A 81 -6.42 -13.28 5.08
CA GLY A 81 -6.16 -12.53 3.85
C GLY A 81 -5.79 -13.41 2.65
N GLY A 82 -5.33 -14.64 2.88
CA GLY A 82 -5.09 -15.66 1.87
C GLY A 82 -4.18 -16.79 2.38
N PRO A 83 -3.75 -17.72 1.51
CA PRO A 83 -3.05 -18.93 1.93
C PRO A 83 -1.54 -18.74 2.16
N LEU A 84 -0.95 -17.60 1.78
CA LEU A 84 0.49 -17.36 1.86
C LEU A 84 0.85 -16.45 3.04
N GLN A 85 1.95 -16.76 3.73
CA GLN A 85 2.45 -16.03 4.92
C GLN A 85 1.35 -15.81 5.98
N THR A 86 0.59 -16.87 6.32
CA THR A 86 -0.54 -16.83 7.27
C THR A 86 -0.14 -16.53 8.72
N ASP A 87 1.16 -16.51 9.01
CA ASP A 87 1.79 -16.01 10.22
C ASP A 87 2.03 -14.49 10.22
N ARG A 88 2.06 -13.85 9.04
CA ARG A 88 2.34 -12.43 8.86
C ARG A 88 1.07 -11.59 8.80
N GLY A 89 1.05 -10.53 9.60
CA GLY A 89 -0.01 -9.52 9.58
C GLY A 89 0.17 -8.47 8.48
N PHE A 90 -0.95 -8.04 7.89
CA PHE A 90 -1.05 -6.87 7.02
C PHE A 90 -2.18 -5.95 7.51
N VAL A 91 -2.00 -4.65 7.35
CA VAL A 91 -2.97 -3.62 7.70
C VAL A 91 -3.27 -2.78 6.46
N LEU A 92 -4.47 -2.91 5.91
CA LEU A 92 -4.97 -2.08 4.82
C LEU A 92 -5.68 -0.85 5.42
N HIS A 93 -5.31 0.36 4.99
CA HIS A 93 -5.86 1.61 5.50
C HIS A 93 -5.90 2.71 4.42
N PRO A 94 -6.66 3.80 4.60
CA PRO A 94 -6.50 5.01 3.79
C PRO A 94 -5.07 5.53 3.90
N ALA A 95 -4.51 6.00 2.78
CA ALA A 95 -3.17 6.55 2.74
C ALA A 95 -3.11 7.81 3.61
N MET A 96 -2.17 7.87 4.56
CA MET A 96 -2.09 9.02 5.49
C MET A 96 -1.37 10.25 4.89
N GLY A 97 -1.06 10.19 3.59
CA GLY A 97 -0.14 11.11 2.93
C GLY A 97 1.31 10.91 3.39
N ALA A 98 2.21 11.80 2.94
CA ALA A 98 3.39 12.06 3.74
C ALA A 98 2.92 12.81 5.00
N VAL A 99 3.34 12.36 6.18
CA VAL A 99 3.06 13.05 7.44
C VAL A 99 3.56 14.49 7.30
N GLN A 100 2.66 15.48 7.35
CA GLN A 100 3.07 16.88 7.33
C GLN A 100 4.00 17.11 8.53
N ALA A 101 5.21 17.60 8.26
CA ALA A 101 6.25 17.74 9.27
C ALA A 101 5.71 18.51 10.49
N VAL A 102 6.01 18.00 11.68
CA VAL A 102 5.37 18.39 12.94
C VAL A 102 5.47 19.91 13.16
N GLY A 103 4.34 20.60 12.93
CA GLY A 103 4.32 22.06 12.90
C GLY A 103 2.98 22.72 12.49
N SER A 104 1.95 21.94 12.15
CA SER A 104 0.61 22.47 11.86
C SER A 104 -0.25 22.60 13.13
N ASP A 105 -1.19 23.55 13.10
CA ASP A 105 -1.84 24.23 14.25
C ASP A 105 -2.86 23.36 15.03
N HIS A 106 -2.85 22.04 14.81
CA HIS A 106 -3.72 21.06 15.48
C HIS A 106 -2.92 19.95 16.19
N THR A 107 -1.59 20.07 16.29
CA THR A 107 -0.75 19.13 17.03
C THR A 107 -1.04 19.24 18.55
N PRO A 108 -1.45 18.17 19.25
CA PRO A 108 -1.71 18.24 20.69
C PRO A 108 -0.47 18.71 21.47
N PRO A 109 -0.56 19.70 22.39
CA PRO A 109 0.61 20.30 23.03
C PRO A 109 1.55 19.32 23.74
N ALA A 110 1.02 18.21 24.28
CA ALA A 110 1.81 17.15 24.89
C ALA A 110 2.72 16.41 23.88
N VAL A 111 2.23 16.17 22.66
CA VAL A 111 2.99 15.50 21.58
C VAL A 111 4.09 16.44 21.05
N ALA A 112 3.74 17.71 20.82
CA ALA A 112 4.70 18.73 20.43
C ALA A 112 5.75 19.04 21.51
N ARG A 113 5.48 18.71 22.79
CA ARG A 113 6.47 18.79 23.87
C ARG A 113 7.39 17.57 23.85
N ALA A 114 6.83 16.35 23.85
CA ALA A 114 7.61 15.11 23.86
C ALA A 114 8.61 15.01 22.70
N LEU A 115 8.22 15.47 21.50
CA LEU A 115 9.13 15.54 20.34
C LEU A 115 10.28 16.53 20.51
N ARG A 116 10.07 17.68 21.16
CA ARG A 116 11.17 18.62 21.48
C ARG A 116 12.10 18.04 22.55
N GLU A 117 11.54 17.40 23.57
CA GLU A 117 12.29 16.74 24.64
C GLU A 117 13.17 15.60 24.10
N ALA A 118 12.66 14.82 23.12
CA ALA A 118 13.42 13.76 22.45
C ALA A 118 14.52 14.29 21.51
N LEU A 119 14.25 15.36 20.74
CA LEU A 119 15.23 15.93 19.80
C LEU A 119 16.37 16.67 20.52
N ALA A 120 16.07 17.42 21.59
CA ALA A 120 17.08 18.15 22.37
C ALA A 120 18.09 17.22 23.07
N GLY A 121 17.77 15.93 23.23
CA GLY A 121 18.67 14.91 23.76
C GLY A 121 19.70 14.38 22.77
N LEU A 122 19.72 14.86 21.52
CA LEU A 122 20.60 14.38 20.45
C LEU A 122 21.65 15.42 19.99
N GLU A 123 21.61 16.65 20.50
CA GLU A 123 22.50 17.76 20.08
C GLU A 123 23.69 18.01 21.04
N SER A 124 23.98 17.09 21.97
CA SER A 124 24.91 17.33 23.09
C SER A 124 26.23 16.54 23.07
N ASP A 125 26.53 15.75 22.05
CA ASP A 125 27.76 14.93 21.95
C ASP A 125 28.38 14.95 20.52
N ASP A 126 28.95 16.09 20.12
CA ASP A 126 30.33 16.18 19.57
C ASP A 126 30.77 17.65 19.46
N ALA A 127 31.82 18.04 20.20
CA ALA A 127 32.38 19.39 20.19
C ALA A 127 33.83 19.44 20.71
N ALA A 128 34.76 18.71 20.06
CA ALA A 128 36.18 18.70 20.43
C ALA A 128 37.13 19.25 19.34
N GLN A 129 37.59 20.50 19.50
CA GLN A 129 38.76 21.05 18.79
C GLN A 129 40.05 20.86 19.61
N PRO A 130 41.24 20.77 18.97
CA PRO A 130 42.10 21.96 18.72
C PRO A 130 42.53 22.06 17.22
N GLU A 131 42.78 23.23 16.60
CA GLU A 131 43.86 24.24 16.81
C GLU A 131 45.30 23.70 16.59
N ARG A 132 46.22 24.31 15.81
CA ARG A 132 46.19 25.47 14.86
C ARG A 132 47.33 25.25 13.81
N ASP A 133 47.94 26.16 13.03
CA ASP A 133 48.03 27.64 12.96
C ASP A 133 48.30 28.13 11.50
N ALA A 134 48.64 29.40 11.28
CA ALA A 134 48.61 30.13 9.99
C ALA A 134 49.88 30.08 9.10
N SER A 135 49.72 30.34 7.78
CA SER A 135 50.41 31.42 7.00
C SER A 135 50.22 31.34 5.46
N ALA A 136 50.29 32.47 4.77
CA ALA A 136 49.87 32.67 3.36
C ALA A 136 51.04 32.80 2.34
N ARG A 137 50.72 33.23 1.08
CA ARG A 137 51.61 33.71 -0.02
C ARG A 137 52.06 32.59 -1.01
N ASN A 138 52.10 32.72 -2.36
CA ASN A 138 51.59 33.69 -3.37
C ASN A 138 51.82 33.12 -4.81
N GLU A 139 51.42 33.86 -5.85
CA GLU A 139 51.91 33.82 -7.26
C GLU A 139 51.22 32.88 -8.28
N GLN A 140 51.15 33.37 -9.52
CA GLN A 140 50.59 32.80 -10.76
C GLN A 140 51.74 32.73 -11.82
N PRO A 141 51.47 32.55 -13.13
CA PRO A 141 50.93 31.39 -13.86
C PRO A 141 51.95 30.84 -14.90
N VAL A 142 51.60 29.81 -15.68
CA VAL A 142 52.21 29.50 -17.00
C VAL A 142 51.26 28.68 -17.90
N ASP A 143 51.53 28.70 -19.21
CA ASP A 143 50.60 28.40 -20.32
C ASP A 143 50.63 26.95 -20.88
N ASP A 144 49.47 26.50 -21.40
CA ASP A 144 49.18 25.67 -22.62
C ASP A 144 50.01 24.41 -23.01
N PRO A 145 49.62 23.59 -24.04
CA PRO A 145 48.28 23.34 -24.60
C PRO A 145 47.91 21.83 -24.79
N ASN A 146 46.61 21.56 -24.95
CA ASN A 146 46.00 20.53 -25.84
C ASN A 146 46.54 19.08 -25.93
N VAL A 147 45.79 18.09 -25.39
CA VAL A 147 45.52 16.78 -26.04
C VAL A 147 44.09 16.28 -25.72
N GLN A 148 43.35 15.89 -26.75
CA GLN A 148 42.12 15.07 -26.75
C GLN A 148 42.05 14.40 -28.16
N PRO A 149 41.35 13.27 -28.41
CA PRO A 149 40.35 12.57 -27.59
C PRO A 149 40.58 11.06 -27.39
N ASP A 150 39.70 10.41 -26.62
CA ASP A 150 39.08 9.14 -27.04
C ASP A 150 37.67 9.00 -26.44
N ALA A 151 36.86 8.05 -26.95
CA ALA A 151 35.39 7.98 -26.74
C ALA A 151 34.92 6.68 -26.02
N PRO A 152 33.61 6.44 -25.80
CA PRO A 152 33.08 5.86 -24.56
C PRO A 152 33.16 4.33 -24.44
N PRO A 153 32.72 3.79 -23.30
CA PRO A 153 31.50 2.97 -23.39
C PRO A 153 30.40 3.35 -22.39
N ASP A 154 29.20 2.94 -22.78
CA ASP A 154 27.90 3.22 -22.16
C ASP A 154 27.74 2.80 -20.70
N ALA A 155 27.29 3.75 -19.88
CA ALA A 155 26.60 3.50 -18.61
C ALA A 155 25.63 4.66 -18.33
N GLN A 156 24.64 4.85 -19.20
CA GLN A 156 23.56 5.80 -18.95
C GLN A 156 22.73 5.31 -17.77
N SER A 157 22.83 5.99 -16.63
CA SER A 157 21.97 5.73 -15.46
C SER A 157 20.57 6.25 -15.77
N GLU A 158 19.70 5.39 -16.28
CA GLU A 158 18.38 5.77 -16.77
C GLU A 158 17.43 6.22 -15.64
N ALA A 159 17.31 7.54 -15.51
CA ALA A 159 16.07 8.26 -15.24
C ALA A 159 15.06 7.59 -14.28
N SER A 160 15.36 7.57 -12.99
CA SER A 160 14.34 7.40 -11.93
C SER A 160 13.32 8.54 -11.97
N ALA A 161 12.24 8.36 -12.73
CA ALA A 161 11.12 9.29 -12.80
C ALA A 161 10.39 9.39 -11.43
N PRO A 162 9.76 10.53 -11.09
CA PRO A 162 9.69 10.96 -9.70
C PRO A 162 8.35 10.70 -8.97
N SER A 163 8.34 11.04 -7.68
CA SER A 163 7.16 11.45 -6.88
C SER A 163 6.25 10.39 -6.24
N ALA A 164 6.80 9.24 -5.86
CA ALA A 164 6.27 8.56 -4.68
C ALA A 164 6.63 9.38 -3.42
N LEU A 165 5.68 10.14 -2.86
CA LEU A 165 5.83 10.70 -1.51
C LEU A 165 6.13 9.55 -0.53
N PRO A 166 6.97 9.75 0.52
CA PRO A 166 7.19 8.71 1.52
C PRO A 166 5.86 8.28 2.15
N SER A 167 5.76 7.02 2.55
CA SER A 167 4.66 6.55 3.40
C SER A 167 4.92 7.00 4.85
N ALA A 168 3.88 6.96 5.68
CA ALA A 168 4.01 7.18 7.12
C ALA A 168 4.71 6.00 7.86
N TYR A 169 4.85 4.85 7.19
CA TYR A 169 5.36 3.60 7.77
C TYR A 169 6.44 2.95 6.89
N ALA A 170 7.28 2.12 7.49
CA ALA A 170 8.52 1.61 6.90
C ALA A 170 8.32 0.50 5.86
N ALA A 171 7.22 -0.25 5.91
CA ALA A 171 6.93 -1.35 4.98
C ALA A 171 5.50 -1.28 4.42
N SER A 172 5.20 -0.17 3.73
CA SER A 172 3.92 0.10 3.07
C SER A 172 3.98 -0.02 1.54
N LEU A 173 2.95 -0.63 0.95
CA LEU A 173 2.65 -0.53 -0.48
C LEU A 173 1.51 0.49 -0.69
N LYS A 174 1.72 1.46 -1.58
CA LYS A 174 0.66 2.37 -2.06
C LYS A 174 -0.10 1.71 -3.21
N ILE A 175 -1.40 1.53 -3.05
CA ILE A 175 -2.23 0.84 -4.04
C ILE A 175 -2.71 1.86 -5.07
N ALA A 176 -2.35 1.68 -6.34
CA ALA A 176 -2.65 2.64 -7.41
C ALA A 176 -4.17 2.90 -7.54
N GLY A 177 -4.54 4.12 -7.93
CA GLY A 177 -5.95 4.56 -8.09
C GLY A 177 -6.79 4.69 -6.81
N SER A 178 -6.42 3.99 -5.74
CA SER A 178 -7.29 3.74 -4.57
C SER A 178 -7.30 4.81 -3.47
N GLY A 179 -6.20 5.54 -3.30
CA GLY A 179 -5.96 6.32 -2.08
C GLY A 179 -5.74 5.48 -0.81
N LEU A 180 -5.43 4.19 -0.95
CA LEU A 180 -5.16 3.25 0.15
C LEU A 180 -3.67 2.84 0.21
N GLU A 181 -3.24 2.43 1.40
CA GLU A 181 -1.93 1.87 1.72
C GLU A 181 -2.12 0.51 2.41
N MET A 182 -1.28 -0.47 2.05
CA MET A 182 -1.18 -1.76 2.73
C MET A 182 0.17 -1.85 3.45
N THR A 183 0.15 -1.86 4.77
CA THR A 183 1.34 -1.82 5.63
C THR A 183 1.59 -3.17 6.30
N SER A 184 2.85 -3.60 6.39
CA SER A 184 3.26 -4.88 7.02
C SER A 184 4.32 -4.74 8.12
N SER A 185 4.70 -3.51 8.49
CA SER A 185 5.61 -3.18 9.60
C SER A 185 4.85 -3.01 10.93
N ARG A 186 5.55 -3.12 12.07
CA ARG A 186 4.96 -3.01 13.42
C ARG A 186 4.59 -1.57 13.80
N ASP A 187 5.25 -0.59 13.18
CA ASP A 187 5.07 0.85 13.39
C ASP A 187 3.63 1.36 13.22
N VAL A 188 2.80 0.77 12.34
CA VAL A 188 1.37 1.10 12.26
C VAL A 188 0.58 0.65 13.51
N LEU A 189 0.98 -0.46 14.13
CA LEU A 189 0.42 -0.93 15.40
C LEU A 189 0.89 -0.05 16.58
N GLU A 190 2.15 0.39 16.56
CA GLU A 190 2.72 1.32 17.53
C GLU A 190 2.07 2.71 17.44
N ALA A 191 1.86 3.23 16.22
CA ALA A 191 1.13 4.46 15.98
C ALA A 191 -0.31 4.37 16.51
N MET A 192 -0.99 3.23 16.34
CA MET A 192 -2.29 2.98 16.97
C MET A 192 -2.24 2.97 18.50
N ALA A 193 -1.24 2.35 19.10
CA ALA A 193 -1.05 2.31 20.55
C ALA A 193 -0.78 3.70 21.17
N CYS A 194 -0.22 4.60 20.36
CA CYS A 194 -0.05 6.02 20.67
C CYS A 194 -1.25 6.91 20.27
N GLY A 195 -2.26 6.38 19.58
CA GLY A 195 -3.43 7.13 19.10
C GLY A 195 -3.21 7.94 17.81
N ALA A 196 -2.09 7.75 17.12
CA ALA A 196 -1.69 8.42 15.88
C ALA A 196 -1.79 7.52 14.63
N GLY A 197 -2.51 6.39 14.72
CA GLY A 197 -2.74 5.46 13.59
C GLY A 197 -3.97 5.82 12.73
N PRO A 198 -4.18 5.13 11.60
CA PRO A 198 -5.21 5.49 10.62
C PRO A 198 -6.64 5.40 11.16
N SER A 199 -7.54 6.26 10.66
CA SER A 199 -8.93 6.35 11.13
C SER A 199 -9.74 5.08 10.84
N LYS A 200 -9.65 4.55 9.62
CA LYS A 200 -10.22 3.27 9.18
C LYS A 200 -9.10 2.30 8.82
N MET A 201 -9.26 1.02 9.15
CA MET A 201 -8.26 -0.03 8.90
C MET A 201 -8.95 -1.38 8.72
N LEU A 202 -8.26 -2.31 8.07
CA LEU A 202 -8.61 -3.72 7.97
C LEU A 202 -7.36 -4.55 8.27
N PHE A 203 -7.48 -5.51 9.19
CA PHE A 203 -6.38 -6.39 9.58
C PHE A 203 -6.53 -7.75 8.90
N THR A 204 -5.46 -8.26 8.29
CA THR A 204 -5.44 -9.61 7.71
C THR A 204 -4.20 -10.38 8.14
N LEU A 205 -4.31 -11.71 8.17
CA LEU A 205 -3.19 -12.64 8.25
C LEU A 205 -3.00 -13.30 6.88
N GLY A 206 -1.79 -13.21 6.36
CA GLY A 206 -1.46 -13.67 5.00
C GLY A 206 -2.14 -12.89 3.87
N TYR A 207 -1.85 -13.33 2.65
CA TYR A 207 -2.36 -12.76 1.40
C TYR A 207 -2.57 -13.86 0.34
N ALA A 208 -3.29 -13.52 -0.72
CA ALA A 208 -3.41 -14.32 -1.93
C ALA A 208 -2.56 -13.71 -3.05
N SER A 209 -1.95 -14.57 -3.89
CA SER A 209 -1.23 -14.12 -5.08
C SER A 209 -1.39 -15.08 -6.24
N TRP A 210 -1.34 -14.53 -7.44
CA TRP A 210 -1.43 -15.22 -8.71
C TRP A 210 -0.11 -15.03 -9.47
N GLY A 211 0.38 -16.08 -10.12
CA GLY A 211 1.52 -15.97 -11.05
C GLY A 211 1.16 -15.26 -12.36
N GLU A 212 2.17 -15.01 -13.18
CA GLU A 212 2.06 -14.53 -14.57
C GLU A 212 0.98 -15.30 -15.35
N GLY A 213 -0.05 -14.58 -15.83
CA GLY A 213 -1.18 -15.14 -16.60
C GLY A 213 -2.19 -16.00 -15.81
N GLN A 214 -1.94 -16.29 -14.53
CA GLN A 214 -2.80 -17.18 -13.75
C GLN A 214 -4.15 -16.54 -13.44
N LEU A 215 -4.17 -15.27 -13.04
CA LEU A 215 -5.40 -14.57 -12.70
C LEU A 215 -6.32 -14.44 -13.94
N GLU A 216 -5.73 -14.10 -15.08
CA GLU A 216 -6.43 -13.99 -16.35
C GLU A 216 -6.99 -15.33 -16.83
N SER A 217 -6.28 -16.44 -16.58
CA SER A 217 -6.80 -17.79 -16.82
C SER A 217 -7.99 -18.12 -15.91
N GLU A 218 -7.89 -17.84 -14.61
CA GLU A 218 -8.98 -18.10 -13.64
C GLU A 218 -10.22 -17.21 -13.90
N ILE A 219 -10.03 -15.99 -14.40
CA ILE A 219 -11.12 -15.13 -14.90
C ILE A 219 -11.73 -15.71 -16.19
N GLY A 220 -10.90 -16.14 -17.16
CA GLY A 220 -11.37 -16.77 -18.40
C GLY A 220 -12.13 -18.09 -18.19
N GLU A 221 -11.76 -18.84 -17.16
CA GLU A 221 -12.48 -20.04 -16.69
C GLU A 221 -13.76 -19.74 -15.91
N ASN A 222 -14.06 -18.46 -15.62
CA ASN A 222 -15.19 -18.00 -14.80
C ASN A 222 -15.13 -18.49 -13.34
N SER A 223 -13.93 -18.54 -12.75
CA SER A 223 -13.76 -18.71 -11.29
C SER A 223 -13.96 -17.40 -10.52
N TRP A 224 -13.60 -16.27 -11.14
CA TRP A 224 -13.71 -14.92 -10.57
C TRP A 224 -14.57 -13.99 -11.45
N LEU A 225 -15.31 -13.09 -10.80
CA LEU A 225 -15.90 -11.91 -11.41
C LEU A 225 -15.14 -10.67 -10.93
N THR A 226 -14.91 -9.70 -11.81
CA THR A 226 -14.17 -8.46 -11.52
C THR A 226 -15.11 -7.25 -11.42
N VAL A 227 -14.84 -6.33 -10.48
CA VAL A 227 -15.51 -5.03 -10.39
C VAL A 227 -14.61 -3.99 -9.72
N ASP A 228 -14.79 -2.71 -10.01
CA ASP A 228 -14.13 -1.62 -9.28
C ASP A 228 -14.29 -1.77 -7.76
N ALA A 229 -13.23 -1.50 -7.00
CA ALA A 229 -13.32 -1.52 -5.55
C ALA A 229 -14.01 -0.26 -4.99
N ASP A 230 -14.91 -0.48 -4.04
CA ASP A 230 -15.51 0.55 -3.19
C ASP A 230 -14.88 0.48 -1.78
N PRO A 231 -14.12 1.50 -1.33
CA PRO A 231 -13.59 1.56 0.03
C PRO A 231 -14.67 1.44 1.14
N ALA A 232 -15.92 1.83 0.89
CA ALA A 232 -17.02 1.63 1.86
C ALA A 232 -17.45 0.15 1.98
N LEU A 233 -17.11 -0.70 1.01
CA LEU A 233 -17.23 -2.15 1.14
C LEU A 233 -16.08 -2.73 2.01
N ILE A 234 -14.87 -2.16 1.90
CA ILE A 234 -13.66 -2.57 2.64
C ILE A 234 -13.74 -2.19 4.14
N PHE A 235 -14.28 -1.01 4.47
CA PHE A 235 -14.27 -0.49 5.84
C PHE A 235 -15.66 -0.41 6.50
N ASP A 236 -16.68 0.05 5.79
CA ASP A 236 -17.99 0.41 6.40
C ASP A 236 -19.05 -0.70 6.29
N THR A 237 -18.80 -1.74 5.49
CA THR A 237 -19.73 -2.86 5.30
C THR A 237 -19.41 -4.04 6.24
N PRO A 238 -20.39 -4.58 6.99
CA PRO A 238 -20.21 -5.78 7.81
C PRO A 238 -19.76 -7.00 6.99
N LEU A 239 -18.81 -7.78 7.51
CA LEU A 239 -18.14 -8.89 6.81
C LEU A 239 -19.11 -9.84 6.07
N ALA A 240 -20.16 -10.29 6.76
CA ALA A 240 -21.17 -11.20 6.22
C ALA A 240 -21.98 -10.61 5.04
N GLN A 241 -21.99 -9.29 4.86
CA GLN A 241 -22.69 -8.60 3.77
C GLN A 241 -21.77 -8.27 2.58
N ARG A 242 -20.44 -8.35 2.74
CA ARG A 242 -19.48 -7.91 1.71
C ARG A 242 -19.61 -8.67 0.40
N TYR A 243 -19.87 -9.98 0.46
CA TYR A 243 -20.08 -10.80 -0.74
C TYR A 243 -21.32 -10.37 -1.53
N GLU A 244 -22.48 -10.29 -0.86
CA GLU A 244 -23.74 -9.89 -1.50
C GLU A 244 -23.69 -8.44 -2.02
N LYS A 245 -23.03 -7.52 -1.30
CA LYS A 245 -22.80 -6.16 -1.78
C LYS A 245 -21.86 -6.10 -3.00
N ALA A 246 -20.78 -6.89 -3.01
CA ALA A 246 -19.86 -6.93 -4.14
C ALA A 246 -20.56 -7.51 -5.39
N MET A 247 -21.38 -8.56 -5.21
CA MET A 247 -22.27 -9.07 -6.26
C MET A 247 -23.26 -8.01 -6.76
N ALA A 248 -23.76 -7.13 -5.89
CA ALA A 248 -24.62 -6.03 -6.30
C ALA A 248 -23.89 -4.95 -7.12
N LEU A 249 -22.59 -4.70 -6.88
CA LEU A 249 -21.79 -3.77 -7.69
C LEU A 249 -21.71 -4.21 -9.17
N LEU A 250 -21.62 -5.51 -9.45
CA LEU A 250 -21.69 -6.06 -10.82
C LEU A 250 -23.02 -5.72 -11.51
N GLY A 251 -24.14 -5.85 -10.78
CA GLY A 251 -25.45 -5.43 -11.26
C GLY A 251 -25.52 -3.92 -11.52
N LEU A 252 -24.79 -3.12 -10.73
CA LEU A 252 -24.66 -1.68 -10.91
C LEU A 252 -23.73 -1.28 -12.08
N GLN A 253 -22.91 -2.18 -12.63
CA GLN A 253 -22.24 -1.93 -13.91
C GLN A 253 -23.18 -2.19 -15.10
N SER A 254 -24.03 -3.22 -15.02
CA SER A 254 -24.87 -3.64 -16.15
C SER A 254 -25.90 -2.61 -16.63
N TRP A 255 -26.32 -1.65 -15.80
CA TRP A 255 -27.22 -0.56 -16.21
C TRP A 255 -26.49 0.71 -16.69
N MET A 256 -25.19 0.89 -16.35
CA MET A 256 -24.41 2.04 -16.82
C MET A 256 -23.93 1.91 -18.27
N LEU A 257 -23.99 0.70 -18.84
CA LEU A 257 -23.59 0.41 -20.22
C LEU A 257 -24.66 0.74 -21.29
N ALA A 258 -25.78 1.38 -20.90
CA ALA A 258 -26.73 1.99 -21.81
C ALA A 258 -27.29 3.29 -21.18
N PRO A 259 -27.36 4.42 -21.90
CA PRO A 259 -27.83 4.46 -23.29
C PRO A 259 -26.92 5.24 -24.26
N GLY A 260 -26.34 4.53 -25.24
CA GLY A 260 -25.71 5.11 -26.44
C GLY A 260 -26.38 4.69 -27.75
N ALA A 261 -27.56 4.06 -27.68
CA ALA A 261 -28.21 3.39 -28.82
C ALA A 261 -29.00 4.36 -29.72
N GLY A 262 -28.29 5.00 -30.65
CA GLY A 262 -28.78 5.49 -31.94
C GLY A 262 -30.13 6.22 -32.01
N HIS A 263 -30.08 7.56 -32.11
CA HIS A 263 -31.16 8.29 -32.78
C HIS A 263 -31.06 8.09 -34.31
N ALA A 264 -32.23 7.90 -34.94
CA ALA A 264 -32.44 7.87 -36.39
C ALA A 264 -33.36 9.02 -36.80
#